data_AF-A0A8T5HPU3-F1
#
_entry.id   AF-A0A8T5HPU3-F1
#
_cell.length_a   1.000
_cell.length_b   1.000
_cell.length_c   1.000
_cell.angle_alpha   90.00
_cell.angle_beta   90.00
_cell.angle_gamma   90.00
#
_symmetry.space_group_name_H-M   'P 1'
#
loop_
_entity.id
_entity.type
_entity.pdbx_description
1 polymer ?
#
loop_
_entity_poly.entity_id
_entity_poly.type
_entity_poly.pdbx_seq_one_letter_code
_entity_poly.pdbx_strand_id
1 'polypeptide(L)' 'MMDVEFIGQLIDSMEQAVARLEWAVGAKNKAEEDKMRIFIFDLYGKTKEALR' A
#
# COMPACT_ATOMS: atom_id res chain seq x y z
N MET A 1 2.10 22.39 4.74
CA MET A 1 0.72 21.87 4.57
C MET A 1 0.66 20.75 3.54
N MET A 2 1.32 20.88 2.38
CA MET A 2 1.34 19.84 1.32
C MET A 2 1.86 18.46 1.80
N ASP A 3 2.79 18.44 2.76
CA ASP A 3 3.41 17.20 3.27
C ASP A 3 2.45 16.29 4.05
N VAL A 4 1.60 16.86 4.92
CA VAL A 4 0.71 16.08 5.79
C VAL A 4 -0.44 15.45 5.00
N GLU A 5 -0.99 16.18 4.03
CA GLU A 5 -2.05 15.68 3.14
C GLU A 5 -1.53 14.57 2.22
N PHE A 6 -0.34 14.73 1.67
CA PHE A 6 0.33 13.71 0.85
C PHE A 6 0.63 12.43 1.66
N ILE A 7 1.19 12.58 2.87
CA ILE A 7 1.43 11.45 3.77
C ILE A 7 0.11 10.76 4.14
N GLY A 8 -0.96 11.52 4.37
CA GLY A 8 -2.30 10.97 4.60
C GLY A 8 -2.78 10.09 3.43
N GLN A 9 -2.70 10.60 2.21
CA GLN A 9 -3.06 9.84 1.00
C GLN A 9 -2.23 8.57 0.81
N LEU A 10 -0.95 8.59 1.19
CA LEU A 10 -0.07 7.42 1.14
C LEU A 10 -0.49 6.35 2.16
N ILE A 11 -0.82 6.76 3.40
CA ILE A 11 -1.30 5.86 4.45
C ILE A 11 -2.63 5.23 4.03
N ASP A 12 -3.59 6.02 3.54
CA ASP A 12 -4.89 5.53 3.07
C ASP A 12 -4.72 4.50 1.93
N SER A 13 -3.77 4.76 1.01
CA SER A 13 -3.45 3.85 -0.08
C SER A 13 -2.84 2.53 0.42
N MET A 14 -2.02 2.58 1.47
CA MET A 14 -1.46 1.38 2.11
C MET A 14 -2.54 0.56 2.80
N GLU A 15 -3.47 1.19 3.53
CA GLU A 15 -4.58 0.49 4.17
C GLU A 15 -5.47 -0.25 3.15
N GLN A 16 -5.81 0.42 2.05
CA GLN A 16 -6.57 -0.20 0.96
C GLN A 16 -5.83 -1.36 0.31
N ALA A 17 -4.50 -1.23 0.12
CA ALA A 17 -3.68 -2.29 -0.44
C ALA A 17 -3.61 -3.53 0.46
N VAL A 18 -3.50 -3.32 1.79
CA VAL A 18 -3.52 -4.40 2.78
C VAL A 18 -4.88 -5.11 2.79
N ALA A 19 -5.99 -4.37 2.82
CA ALA A 19 -7.33 -4.97 2.77
C ALA A 19 -7.54 -5.82 1.50
N ARG A 20 -7.02 -5.35 0.35
CA ARG A 20 -7.08 -6.08 -0.92
C ARG A 20 -6.18 -7.32 -0.92
N LEU A 21 -5.02 -7.26 -0.25
CA LEU A 21 -4.15 -8.42 -0.04
C LEU A 21 -4.85 -9.48 0.82
N GLU A 22 -5.48 -9.08 1.93
CA GLU A 22 -6.24 -9.98 2.81
C GLU A 22 -7.35 -10.69 2.04
N TRP A 23 -8.11 -9.94 1.24
CA TRP A 23 -9.11 -10.52 0.34
C TRP A 23 -8.50 -11.52 -0.65
N ALA A 24 -7.39 -11.16 -1.31
CA ALA A 24 -6.74 -12.02 -2.30
C ALA A 24 -6.23 -13.34 -1.67
N VAL A 25 -5.70 -13.27 -0.45
CA VAL A 25 -5.31 -14.45 0.34
C VAL A 25 -6.52 -15.33 0.65
N GLY A 26 -7.61 -14.74 1.15
CA GLY A 26 -8.86 -15.47 1.42
C GLY A 26 -9.47 -16.11 0.18
N ALA A 27 -9.39 -15.43 -0.96
CA ALA A 27 -9.86 -15.90 -2.26
C ALA A 27 -8.89 -16.89 -2.96
N LYS A 28 -7.71 -17.16 -2.37
CA LYS A 28 -6.62 -17.95 -2.97
C LYS A 28 -6.17 -17.43 -4.34
N ASN A 29 -6.28 -16.12 -4.57
CA ASN A 29 -5.89 -15.46 -5.80
C ASN A 29 -4.41 -15.05 -5.77
N LYS A 30 -3.52 -15.97 -6.16
CA LYS A 30 -2.06 -15.75 -6.10
C LYS A 30 -1.57 -14.57 -6.93
N ALA A 31 -2.12 -14.36 -8.12
CA ALA A 31 -1.72 -13.25 -8.98
C ALA A 31 -1.99 -11.89 -8.31
N GLU A 32 -3.16 -11.76 -7.67
CA GLU A 32 -3.51 -10.53 -6.96
C GLU A 32 -2.73 -10.38 -5.65
N GLU A 33 -2.45 -11.48 -4.94
CA GLU A 33 -1.59 -11.49 -3.75
C GLU A 33 -0.20 -10.93 -4.07
N ASP A 34 0.46 -11.45 -5.11
CA ASP A 34 1.80 -11.00 -5.50
C ASP A 34 1.81 -9.54 -5.96
N LYS A 35 0.78 -9.12 -6.70
CA LYS A 35 0.61 -7.73 -7.13
C LYS A 35 0.48 -6.78 -5.94
N MET A 36 -0.36 -7.12 -4.95
CA MET A 36 -0.56 -6.28 -3.76
C MET A 36 0.68 -6.22 -2.88
N ARG A 37 1.43 -7.32 -2.74
CA ARG A 37 2.71 -7.32 -2.01
C ARG A 37 3.70 -6.34 -2.62
N ILE A 38 3.91 -6.39 -3.94
CA ILE A 38 4.81 -5.47 -4.64
C ILE A 38 4.37 -4.01 -4.42
N PHE A 39 3.07 -3.75 -4.57
CA PHE A 39 2.52 -2.41 -4.42
C PHE A 39 2.70 -1.86 -2.99
N ILE A 40 2.49 -2.68 -1.95
CA ILE A 40 2.70 -2.27 -0.55
C ILE A 40 4.18 -1.91 -0.30
N PHE A 41 5.12 -2.70 -0.83
CA PHE A 41 6.55 -2.38 -0.68
C PHE A 41 6.96 -1.10 -1.42
N ASP A 42 6.40 -0.84 -2.61
CA ASP A 42 6.62 0.41 -3.34
C ASP A 42 6.07 1.62 -2.58
N LEU A 43 4.85 1.52 -2.03
CA LEU A 43 4.27 2.57 -1.17
C LEU A 43 5.13 2.83 0.06
N TYR A 44 5.59 1.78 0.75
CA TYR A 44 6.49 1.94 1.89
C TYR A 44 7.78 2.70 1.53
N GLY A 45 8.37 2.41 0.36
CA GLY A 45 9.52 3.13 -0.15
C GLY A 45 9.25 4.63 -0.33
N LYS A 46 8.15 4.96 -1.00
CA LYS A 46 7.71 6.35 -1.25
C LYS A 46 7.41 7.11 0.04
N THR A 47 6.73 6.48 1.00
CA THR A 47 6.48 7.07 2.32
C THR A 47 7.79 7.38 3.04
N LYS A 48 8.78 6.48 2.98
CA LYS A 48 10.09 6.70 3.59
C LYS A 48 10.87 7.82 2.91
N GLU A 49 10.75 7.99 1.60
CA GLU A 49 11.36 9.10 0.85
C GLU A 49 10.69 10.43 1.19
N ALA A 50 9.37 10.46 1.32
CA ALA A 50 8.61 11.64 1.69
C ALA A 50 8.91 12.15 3.12
N LEU A 51 9.23 11.23 4.03
CA LEU A 51 9.54 11.55 5.43
C LEU A 51 11.00 11.93 5.68
N ARG A 52 11.86 12.00 4.65
CA ARG A 52 13.27 12.39 4.74
C ARG A 52 13.48 13.86 4.40
#